data_AF-A0A5N7CNN8-F1
#
_entry.id   AF-A0A5N7CNN8-F1
#
_cell.length_a   1.000
_cell.length_b   1.000
_cell.length_c   1.000
_cell.angle_alpha   90.00
_cell.angle_beta   90.00
_cell.angle_gamma   90.00
#
_symmetry.space_group_name_H-M   'P 1'
#
loop_
_entity.id
_entity.type
_entity.pdbx_description
1 polymer ?
#
loop_
_entity_poly.entity_id
_entity_poly.type
_entity_poly.pdbx_seq_one_letter_code
_entity_poly.pdbx_strand_id
1 'polypeptide(L)'
;MTIQIKLSVWIKKKWRKAIQLEKKIKARRELRQQRGYDANDHRQKDSERTRGRSSIKSKESYRERVRKHEEFLTEEKNMSKGYKFGEGYPAPTLKEPKEFIRWLIEFTEGRLAFNGRPTMLTIKVRAQEFVPGFFLKTGNGISSHDATDLYYWIKNELVEEEVLSAATDDPFFMSGRYRVQFHFVTLQFLCTGARVPSFTPASVDKVGQGLHYKVRLMK
;
A
#
# COMPACT_ATOMS: atom_id res chain seq x y z
N MET A 1 -47.04 -24.49 -30.13
CA MET A 1 -45.78 -25.16 -30.53
C MET A 1 -44.50 -24.38 -30.18
N THR A 2 -44.55 -23.05 -30.06
CA THR A 2 -43.36 -22.17 -29.93
C THR A 2 -42.63 -22.22 -28.58
N ILE A 3 -43.34 -22.55 -27.48
CA ILE A 3 -42.78 -22.55 -26.11
C ILE A 3 -41.88 -23.77 -25.88
N GLN A 4 -42.26 -24.95 -26.37
CA GLN A 4 -41.42 -26.16 -26.23
C GLN A 4 -40.11 -26.09 -27.02
N ILE A 5 -40.12 -25.38 -28.17
CA ILE A 5 -38.90 -25.16 -28.96
C ILE A 5 -37.94 -24.23 -28.21
N LYS A 6 -38.42 -23.14 -27.60
CA LYS A 6 -37.58 -22.23 -26.80
C LYS A 6 -36.97 -22.91 -25.57
N LEU A 7 -37.76 -23.76 -24.89
CA LEU A 7 -37.29 -24.50 -23.71
C LEU A 7 -36.19 -25.51 -24.05
N SER A 8 -36.37 -26.28 -25.13
CA SER A 8 -35.37 -27.26 -25.57
C SER A 8 -34.04 -26.63 -26.04
N VAL A 9 -34.11 -25.46 -26.69
CA VAL A 9 -32.91 -24.68 -27.08
C VAL A 9 -32.16 -24.14 -25.85
N TRP A 10 -32.89 -23.63 -24.85
CA TRP A 10 -32.29 -23.12 -23.62
C TRP A 10 -31.57 -24.22 -22.82
N ILE A 11 -32.21 -25.40 -22.70
CA ILE A 11 -31.61 -26.58 -22.06
C ILE A 11 -30.32 -26.99 -22.77
N LYS A 12 -30.35 -27.13 -24.11
CA LYS A 12 -29.14 -27.46 -24.91
C LYS A 12 -28.01 -26.44 -24.75
N LYS A 13 -28.33 -25.15 -24.60
CA LYS A 13 -27.33 -24.09 -24.38
C LYS A 13 -26.71 -24.18 -22.99
N LYS A 14 -27.51 -24.49 -21.97
CA LYS A 14 -27.04 -24.68 -20.58
C LYS A 14 -26.11 -25.90 -20.48
N TRP A 15 -26.49 -27.01 -21.10
CA TRP A 15 -25.68 -28.23 -21.19
C TRP A 15 -24.33 -27.98 -21.90
N ARG A 16 -24.32 -27.28 -23.04
CA ARG A 16 -23.07 -26.92 -23.71
C ARG A 16 -22.13 -26.07 -22.86
N LYS A 17 -22.67 -25.13 -22.07
CA LYS A 17 -21.88 -24.32 -21.14
C LYS A 17 -21.28 -25.17 -20.01
N ALA A 18 -22.04 -26.12 -19.47
CA ALA A 18 -21.55 -27.04 -18.44
C ALA A 18 -20.39 -27.91 -18.95
N ILE A 19 -20.53 -28.49 -20.15
CA ILE A 19 -19.47 -29.30 -20.78
C ILE A 19 -18.20 -28.48 -21.03
N GLN A 20 -18.33 -27.22 -21.48
CA GLN A 20 -17.17 -26.34 -21.66
C GLN A 20 -16.50 -25.97 -20.34
N LEU A 21 -17.28 -25.76 -19.27
CA LEU A 21 -16.75 -25.47 -17.94
C LEU A 21 -15.98 -26.66 -17.39
N GLU A 22 -16.50 -27.88 -17.53
CA GLU A 22 -15.81 -29.11 -17.13
C GLU A 22 -14.50 -29.29 -17.89
N LYS A 23 -14.48 -29.07 -19.21
CA LYS A 23 -13.25 -29.11 -20.00
C LYS A 23 -12.22 -28.10 -19.51
N LYS A 24 -12.63 -26.87 -19.16
CA LYS A 24 -11.74 -25.84 -18.59
C LYS A 24 -11.21 -26.24 -17.21
N ILE A 25 -12.06 -26.82 -16.35
CA ILE A 25 -11.66 -27.28 -15.01
C ILE A 25 -10.65 -28.42 -15.14
N LYS A 26 -10.88 -29.36 -16.05
CA LYS A 26 -9.97 -30.49 -16.30
C LYS A 26 -8.61 -30.01 -16.81
N ALA A 27 -8.58 -29.14 -17.82
CA ALA A 27 -7.34 -28.55 -18.34
C ALA A 27 -6.55 -27.78 -17.25
N ARG A 28 -7.24 -27.07 -16.35
CA ARG A 28 -6.60 -26.39 -15.20
C ARG A 28 -6.04 -27.38 -14.16
N ARG A 29 -6.66 -28.55 -13.98
CA ARG A 29 -6.14 -29.61 -13.10
C ARG A 29 -4.89 -30.25 -13.70
N GLU A 30 -4.93 -30.61 -14.98
CA GLU A 30 -3.79 -31.18 -15.71
C GLU A 30 -2.59 -30.21 -15.73
N LEU A 31 -2.83 -28.92 -15.98
CA LEU A 31 -1.76 -27.91 -15.95
C LEU A 31 -1.12 -27.76 -14.56
N ARG A 32 -1.91 -27.87 -13.48
CA ARG A 32 -1.37 -27.87 -12.11
C ARG A 32 -0.52 -29.09 -11.83
N GLN A 33 -0.96 -30.27 -12.28
CA GLN A 33 -0.21 -31.52 -12.16
C GLN A 33 1.10 -31.46 -12.94
N GLN A 34 1.09 -30.98 -14.19
CA GLN A 34 2.29 -30.81 -15.01
C GLN A 34 3.30 -29.85 -14.36
N ARG A 35 2.81 -28.82 -13.66
CA ARG A 35 3.64 -27.85 -12.95
C ARG A 35 4.05 -28.32 -11.54
N GLY A 36 3.65 -29.52 -11.13
CA GLY A 36 3.95 -30.05 -9.80
C GLY A 36 3.34 -29.26 -8.66
N TYR A 37 2.22 -28.56 -8.89
CA TYR A 37 1.56 -27.78 -7.83
C TYR A 37 0.91 -28.72 -6.80
N ASP A 38 1.39 -28.70 -5.56
CA ASP A 38 0.69 -29.26 -4.39
C ASP A 38 0.11 -28.11 -3.54
N ALA A 39 -1.17 -28.25 -3.19
CA ALA A 39 -1.86 -27.28 -2.33
C ALA A 39 -1.31 -27.26 -0.90
N ASN A 40 -0.56 -28.29 -0.49
CA ASN A 40 0.02 -28.41 0.84
C ASN A 40 1.47 -27.88 0.93
N ASP A 41 2.16 -27.65 -0.20
CA ASP A 41 3.58 -27.23 -0.25
C ASP A 41 3.88 -25.97 0.56
N HIS A 42 2.89 -25.08 0.65
CA HIS A 42 3.03 -23.80 1.35
C HIS A 42 2.16 -23.74 2.62
N ARG A 43 1.41 -24.78 2.94
CA ARG A 43 0.46 -24.76 4.07
C ARG A 43 1.15 -24.44 5.39
N GLN A 44 2.34 -25.01 5.66
CA GLN A 44 3.10 -24.72 6.88
C GLN A 44 3.69 -23.30 6.84
N LYS A 45 4.34 -22.91 5.74
CA LYS A 45 4.91 -21.56 5.55
C LYS A 45 3.86 -20.44 5.61
N ASP A 46 2.65 -20.71 5.12
CA ASP A 46 1.52 -19.77 5.10
C ASP A 46 0.75 -19.78 6.44
N SER A 47 0.82 -20.88 7.20
CA SER A 47 0.25 -20.98 8.56
C SER A 47 1.08 -20.26 9.62
N GLU A 48 2.38 -20.07 9.36
CA GLU A 48 3.24 -19.23 10.18
C GLU A 48 2.81 -17.77 10.05
N ARG A 49 2.07 -17.27 11.06
CA ARG A 49 1.78 -15.83 11.19
C ARG A 49 3.11 -15.10 11.32
N THR A 50 3.58 -14.51 10.23
CA THR A 50 4.81 -13.73 10.15
C THR A 50 4.69 -12.37 10.84
N ARG A 51 4.44 -12.35 12.17
CA ARG A 51 4.73 -11.17 13.00
C ARG A 51 6.25 -11.03 13.08
N GLY A 52 6.83 -10.24 12.17
CA GLY A 52 8.26 -9.89 12.22
C GLY A 52 9.08 -10.04 10.93
N ARG A 53 8.49 -10.54 9.84
CA ARG A 53 9.17 -10.75 8.53
C ARG A 53 9.28 -9.47 7.67
N SER A 54 9.10 -8.30 8.28
CA SER A 54 9.36 -7.03 7.62
C SER A 54 10.86 -6.94 7.30
N SER A 55 11.20 -6.46 6.10
CA SER A 55 12.60 -6.30 5.69
C SER A 55 13.36 -5.38 6.65
N ILE A 56 14.69 -5.49 6.73
CA ILE A 56 15.51 -4.59 7.57
C ILE A 56 15.22 -3.12 7.21
N LYS A 57 15.12 -2.81 5.91
CA LYS A 57 14.77 -1.49 5.38
C LYS A 57 13.41 -1.01 5.89
N SER A 58 12.40 -1.87 5.83
CA SER A 58 11.05 -1.57 6.32
C SER A 58 11.02 -1.36 7.84
N LYS A 59 11.78 -2.16 8.61
CA LYS A 59 11.91 -1.97 10.07
C LYS A 59 12.59 -0.63 10.40
N GLU A 60 13.54 -0.18 9.59
CA GLU A 60 14.16 1.13 9.79
C GLU A 60 13.18 2.27 9.49
N SER A 61 12.39 2.17 8.40
CA SER A 61 11.29 3.13 8.15
C SER A 61 10.30 3.20 9.32
N TYR A 62 9.99 2.06 9.94
CA TYR A 62 9.12 2.02 11.12
C TYR A 62 9.74 2.74 12.31
N ARG A 63 11.04 2.51 12.58
CA ARG A 63 11.78 3.19 13.67
C ARG A 63 11.87 4.68 13.46
N GLU A 64 12.18 5.09 12.23
CA GLU A 64 12.22 6.50 11.86
C GLU A 64 10.87 7.18 12.11
N ARG A 65 9.78 6.44 11.88
CA ARG A 65 8.45 6.97 12.12
C ARG A 65 8.12 7.17 13.59
N VAL A 66 8.63 6.31 14.46
CA VAL A 66 8.54 6.49 15.91
C VAL A 66 9.43 7.64 16.38
N ARG A 67 10.62 7.83 15.81
CA ARG A 67 11.47 9.01 16.13
C ARG A 67 10.76 10.32 15.84
N LYS A 68 10.05 10.40 14.71
CA LYS A 68 9.21 11.57 14.39
C LYS A 68 8.08 11.79 15.40
N HIS A 69 7.56 10.72 15.99
CA HIS A 69 6.59 10.83 17.07
C HIS A 69 7.24 11.30 18.38
N GLU A 70 8.46 10.86 18.70
CA GLU A 70 9.25 11.38 19.83
C GLU A 70 9.54 12.89 19.68
N GLU A 71 9.83 13.34 18.46
CA GLU A 71 9.96 14.77 18.12
C GLU A 71 8.65 15.54 18.37
N PHE A 72 7.52 15.05 17.85
CA PHE A 72 6.20 15.62 18.12
C PHE A 72 5.91 15.77 19.62
N LEU A 73 6.21 14.75 20.43
CA LEU A 73 6.01 14.83 21.87
C LEU A 73 6.92 15.88 22.54
N THR A 74 8.14 16.05 22.02
CA THR A 74 9.07 17.06 22.52
C THR A 74 8.61 18.48 22.18
N GLU A 75 8.14 18.70 20.95
CA GLU A 75 7.75 20.02 20.45
C GLU A 75 6.37 20.45 20.96
N GLU A 76 5.37 19.57 20.91
CA GLU A 76 3.96 19.92 21.15
C GLU A 76 3.47 19.52 22.54
N LYS A 77 4.11 18.53 23.18
CA LYS A 77 3.69 18.01 24.50
C LYS A 77 4.63 18.37 25.64
N ASN A 78 5.58 19.29 25.41
CA ASN A 78 6.57 19.74 26.40
C ASN A 78 7.37 18.58 27.05
N MET A 79 7.57 17.47 26.35
CA MET A 79 8.47 16.42 26.82
C MET A 79 9.91 16.92 26.86
N SER A 80 10.75 16.32 27.71
CA SER A 80 12.15 16.69 27.80
C SER A 80 12.86 16.51 26.45
N LYS A 81 13.77 17.44 26.14
CA LYS A 81 14.54 17.38 24.90
C LYS A 81 15.33 16.08 24.83
N GLY A 82 15.09 15.28 23.79
CA GLY A 82 15.69 13.96 23.63
C GLY A 82 14.91 12.82 24.28
N TYR A 83 13.64 13.05 24.62
CA TYR A 83 12.71 12.00 25.05
C TYR A 83 12.71 10.83 24.07
N LYS A 84 12.74 9.61 24.60
CA LYS A 84 12.66 8.37 23.82
C LYS A 84 11.72 7.41 24.51
N PHE A 85 10.96 6.68 23.71
CA PHE A 85 10.13 5.62 24.25
C PHE A 85 10.99 4.50 24.85
N GLY A 86 10.64 4.12 26.07
CA GLY A 86 11.15 2.92 26.72
C GLY A 86 10.33 1.68 26.35
N GLU A 87 10.91 0.51 26.61
CA GLU A 87 10.17 -0.73 26.62
C GLU A 87 9.08 -0.67 27.73
N GLY A 88 7.90 -1.18 27.43
CA GLY A 88 6.75 -1.15 28.33
C GLY A 88 5.94 0.16 28.31
N TYR A 89 6.31 1.15 27.50
CA TYR A 89 5.51 2.39 27.39
C TYR A 89 4.08 2.07 26.90
N PRO A 90 3.03 2.64 27.51
CA PRO A 90 1.65 2.28 27.20
C PRO A 90 1.29 2.62 25.74
N ALA A 91 0.42 1.80 25.14
CA ALA A 91 -0.10 2.09 23.81
C ALA A 91 -0.95 3.38 23.86
N PRO A 92 -0.72 4.33 22.94
CA PRO A 92 -1.46 5.58 22.93
C PRO A 92 -2.90 5.33 22.48
N THR A 93 -3.84 6.04 23.09
CA THR A 93 -5.24 6.05 22.66
C THR A 93 -5.36 6.74 21.30
N LEU A 94 -6.32 6.34 20.47
CA LEU A 94 -6.56 6.87 19.10
C LEU A 94 -6.41 8.40 18.94
N LYS A 95 -6.73 9.18 19.97
CA LYS A 95 -6.57 10.64 19.99
C LYS A 95 -5.12 11.08 19.72
N GLU A 96 -4.14 10.49 20.39
CA GLU A 96 -2.73 10.89 20.27
C GLU A 96 -2.15 10.58 18.87
N PRO A 97 -2.37 9.40 18.26
CA PRO A 97 -2.02 9.16 16.87
C PRO A 97 -2.71 10.13 15.91
N LYS A 98 -3.97 10.53 16.15
CA LYS A 98 -4.63 11.54 15.30
C LYS A 98 -3.94 12.90 15.38
N GLU A 99 -3.58 13.35 16.59
CA GLU A 99 -2.83 14.60 16.80
C GLU A 99 -1.45 14.54 16.14
N PHE A 100 -0.72 13.45 16.33
CA PHE A 100 0.56 13.21 15.66
C PHE A 100 0.43 13.27 14.14
N ILE A 101 -0.60 12.64 13.57
CA ILE A 101 -0.82 12.67 12.11
C ILE A 101 -1.13 14.09 11.63
N ARG A 102 -1.86 14.92 12.38
CA ARG A 102 -2.08 16.34 12.03
C ARG A 102 -0.76 17.12 12.03
N TRP A 103 0.02 17.03 13.10
CA TRP A 103 1.35 17.65 13.17
C TRP A 103 2.25 17.20 12.01
N LEU A 104 2.19 15.91 11.69
CA LEU A 104 2.96 15.33 10.62
C LEU A 104 2.56 15.84 9.23
N ILE A 105 1.28 16.12 9.01
CA ILE A 105 0.78 16.69 7.75
C ILE A 105 1.39 18.07 7.51
N GLU A 106 1.39 18.92 8.54
CA GLU A 106 1.99 20.26 8.48
C GLU A 106 3.50 20.20 8.21
N PHE A 107 4.19 19.21 8.78
CA PHE A 107 5.63 19.00 8.55
C PHE A 107 5.96 18.26 7.23
N THR A 108 4.95 17.86 6.44
CA THR A 108 5.20 17.06 5.24
C THR A 108 5.71 17.90 4.09
N GLU A 109 7.01 17.83 3.85
CA GLU A 109 7.62 18.42 2.66
C GLU A 109 7.77 17.41 1.50
N GLY A 110 7.74 17.91 0.26
CA GLY A 110 8.06 17.15 -0.95
C GLY A 110 6.86 16.52 -1.66
N ARG A 111 6.31 15.41 -1.14
CA ARG A 111 5.23 14.64 -1.80
C ARG A 111 3.86 15.30 -1.64
N LEU A 112 3.73 16.47 -2.27
CA LEU A 112 2.53 17.28 -2.28
C LEU A 112 1.82 17.14 -3.62
N ALA A 113 0.49 17.12 -3.57
CA ALA A 113 -0.33 17.27 -4.76
C ALA A 113 -0.22 18.70 -5.32
N PHE A 114 -0.82 18.95 -6.49
CA PHE A 114 -0.77 20.25 -7.15
C PHE A 114 -1.30 21.40 -6.27
N ASN A 115 -2.23 21.09 -5.37
CA ASN A 115 -2.78 22.04 -4.38
C ASN A 115 -1.85 22.32 -3.19
N GLY A 116 -0.61 21.81 -3.20
CA GLY A 116 0.36 21.97 -2.12
C GLY A 116 0.06 21.13 -0.86
N ARG A 117 -0.96 20.25 -0.89
CA ARG A 117 -1.32 19.39 0.25
C ARG A 117 -0.74 17.99 0.10
N PRO A 118 -0.39 17.29 1.19
CA PRO A 118 0.03 15.89 1.11
C PRO A 118 -1.06 14.99 0.51
N THR A 119 -0.65 13.92 -0.17
CA THR A 119 -1.59 12.91 -0.68
C THR A 119 -2.07 11.99 0.45
N MET A 120 -3.34 11.59 0.40
CA MET A 120 -3.91 10.61 1.34
C MET A 120 -3.05 9.35 1.44
N LEU A 121 -2.57 8.84 0.30
CA LEU A 121 -1.74 7.63 0.27
C LEU A 121 -0.43 7.80 1.03
N THR A 122 0.23 8.95 0.87
CA THR A 122 1.49 9.25 1.57
C THR A 122 1.28 9.22 3.08
N ILE A 123 0.25 9.91 3.58
CA ILE A 123 -0.03 9.97 5.02
C ILE A 123 -0.49 8.62 5.57
N LYS A 124 -1.29 7.86 4.80
CA LYS A 124 -1.69 6.52 5.19
C LYS A 124 -0.51 5.57 5.33
N VAL A 125 0.44 5.59 4.39
CA VAL A 125 1.67 4.76 4.48
C VAL A 125 2.45 5.13 5.73
N ARG A 126 2.58 6.43 6.02
CA ARG A 126 3.25 6.92 7.22
C ARG A 126 2.58 6.45 8.52
N ALA A 127 1.25 6.39 8.56
CA ALA A 127 0.52 5.81 9.70
C ALA A 127 0.74 4.28 9.79
N GLN A 128 0.79 3.58 8.65
CA GLN A 128 1.07 2.14 8.58
C GLN A 128 2.50 1.77 8.95
N GLU A 129 3.45 2.71 8.87
CA GLU A 129 4.81 2.55 9.38
C GLU A 129 4.86 2.81 10.89
N PHE A 130 4.10 3.80 11.37
CA PHE A 130 4.02 4.16 12.78
C PHE A 130 3.48 3.03 13.66
N VAL A 131 2.32 2.47 13.33
CA VAL A 131 1.67 1.43 14.16
C VAL A 131 2.58 0.23 14.48
N PRO A 132 3.21 -0.44 13.50
CA PRO A 132 4.16 -1.51 13.80
C PRO A 132 5.47 -0.99 14.39
N GLY A 133 5.91 0.22 14.03
CA GLY A 133 7.10 0.84 14.62
C GLY A 133 6.96 1.04 16.12
N PHE A 134 5.80 1.52 16.56
CA PHE A 134 5.49 1.75 17.96
C PHE A 134 5.61 0.45 18.74
N PHE A 135 4.97 -0.62 18.27
CA PHE A 135 5.10 -1.96 18.86
C PHE A 135 6.54 -2.45 18.92
N LEU A 136 7.32 -2.25 17.84
CA LEU A 136 8.74 -2.65 17.81
C LEU A 136 9.60 -1.91 18.83
N LYS A 137 9.20 -0.69 19.22
CA LYS A 137 9.95 0.16 20.14
C LYS A 137 9.53 -0.05 21.60
N THR A 138 8.23 -0.20 21.85
CA THR A 138 7.66 -0.21 23.21
C THR A 138 7.26 -1.61 23.68
N GLY A 139 7.11 -2.57 22.77
CA GLY A 139 6.51 -3.88 23.06
C GLY A 139 4.99 -3.86 23.20
N ASN A 140 4.37 -2.67 23.28
CA ASN A 140 2.93 -2.50 23.40
C ASN A 140 2.36 -1.98 22.08
N GLY A 141 1.41 -2.74 21.52
CA GLY A 141 0.81 -2.40 20.24
C GLY A 141 -0.41 -1.51 20.38
N ILE A 142 -0.58 -0.57 19.45
CA ILE A 142 -1.88 0.07 19.22
C ILE A 142 -2.88 -1.03 18.85
N SER A 143 -4.09 -0.96 19.42
CA SER A 143 -5.11 -1.97 19.19
C SER A 143 -5.46 -2.04 17.69
N SER A 144 -5.85 -3.22 17.20
CA SER A 144 -6.23 -3.37 15.79
C SER A 144 -7.45 -2.52 15.41
N HIS A 145 -8.33 -2.24 16.37
CA HIS A 145 -9.49 -1.38 16.19
C HIS A 145 -9.05 0.07 15.99
N ASP A 146 -8.24 0.61 16.92
CA ASP A 146 -7.73 1.98 16.82
C ASP A 146 -6.88 2.19 15.56
N ALA A 147 -6.04 1.21 15.20
CA ALA A 147 -5.27 1.29 13.97
C ALA A 147 -6.18 1.34 12.72
N THR A 148 -7.25 0.55 12.71
CA THR A 148 -8.22 0.54 11.60
C THR A 148 -8.96 1.87 11.52
N ASP A 149 -9.41 2.40 12.66
CA ASP A 149 -10.09 3.69 12.74
C ASP A 149 -9.18 4.85 12.32
N LEU A 150 -7.91 4.81 12.72
CA LEU A 150 -6.90 5.79 12.28
C LEU A 150 -6.76 5.78 10.75
N TYR A 151 -6.67 4.60 10.13
CA TYR A 151 -6.57 4.49 8.67
C TYR A 151 -7.84 4.90 7.95
N TYR A 152 -9.01 4.63 8.53
CA TYR A 152 -10.29 5.07 8.01
C TYR A 152 -10.41 6.59 8.06
N TRP A 153 -10.07 7.20 9.20
CA TRP A 153 -10.06 8.64 9.41
C TRP A 153 -9.14 9.35 8.41
N ILE A 154 -7.91 8.84 8.20
CA ILE A 154 -6.99 9.40 7.19
C ILE A 154 -7.56 9.29 5.77
N LYS A 155 -8.20 8.17 5.45
CA LYS A 155 -8.68 7.89 4.09
C LYS A 155 -9.90 8.73 3.71
N ASN A 156 -10.82 8.93 4.65
CA ASN A 156 -12.12 9.52 4.37
C ASN A 156 -12.22 10.91 4.99
N GLU A 157 -12.20 11.01 6.33
CA GLU A 157 -12.46 12.28 7.03
C GLU A 157 -11.43 13.37 6.69
N LEU A 158 -10.13 13.08 6.70
CA LEU A 158 -9.12 14.08 6.33
C LEU A 158 -9.15 14.49 4.85
N VAL A 159 -9.74 13.67 4.00
CA VAL A 159 -9.96 14.01 2.59
C VAL A 159 -11.21 14.87 2.43
N GLU A 160 -12.27 14.58 3.19
CA GLU A 160 -13.51 15.37 3.25
C GLU A 160 -13.29 16.75 3.88
N GLU A 161 -12.44 16.84 4.91
CA GLU A 161 -11.95 18.10 5.50
C GLU A 161 -11.00 18.86 4.55
N GLU A 162 -10.73 18.29 3.36
CA GLU A 162 -9.76 18.71 2.37
C GLU A 162 -8.31 18.86 2.86
N VAL A 163 -8.00 18.49 4.10
CA VAL A 163 -6.63 18.52 4.65
C VAL A 163 -5.67 17.70 3.78
N LEU A 164 -6.15 16.60 3.20
CA LEU A 164 -5.41 15.74 2.28
C LEU A 164 -5.99 15.76 0.88
N SER A 165 -5.10 15.65 -0.11
CA SER A 165 -5.55 15.43 -1.48
C SER A 165 -6.00 13.98 -1.68
N ALA A 166 -7.20 13.82 -2.25
CA ALA A 166 -7.72 12.55 -2.74
C ALA A 166 -6.94 12.00 -3.94
N ALA A 167 -6.10 12.83 -4.58
CA ALA A 167 -5.32 12.42 -5.72
C ALA A 167 -4.40 11.25 -5.32
N THR A 168 -4.58 10.11 -5.99
CA THR A 168 -3.53 9.10 -6.11
C THR A 168 -2.35 9.73 -6.82
N ASP A 169 -1.12 9.46 -6.37
CA ASP A 169 0.11 10.02 -6.94
C ASP A 169 -0.04 10.15 -8.47
N ASP A 170 -0.16 11.40 -8.93
CA ASP A 170 -0.38 11.73 -10.34
C ASP A 170 0.63 10.95 -11.22
N PRO A 171 0.26 10.36 -12.36
CA PRO A 171 1.23 9.74 -13.27
C PRO A 171 2.41 10.65 -13.66
N PHE A 172 2.30 11.97 -13.46
CA PHE A 172 3.43 12.91 -13.55
C PHE A 172 4.53 12.71 -12.48
N PHE A 173 4.26 12.00 -11.38
CA PHE A 173 5.25 11.64 -10.33
C PHE A 173 6.07 10.37 -10.66
N MET A 174 6.00 9.86 -11.89
CA MET A 174 7.05 8.99 -12.41
C MET A 174 8.31 9.84 -12.63
N SER A 175 9.45 9.45 -12.05
CA SER A 175 10.72 10.14 -12.33
C SER A 175 10.94 10.21 -13.85
N GLY A 176 11.60 11.26 -14.36
CA GLY A 176 11.73 11.47 -15.82
C GLY A 176 12.25 10.24 -16.58
N ARG A 177 13.12 9.44 -15.94
CA ARG A 177 13.57 8.14 -16.46
C ARG A 177 12.46 7.09 -16.53
N TYR A 178 11.64 6.96 -15.49
CA TYR A 178 10.49 6.06 -15.48
C TYR A 178 9.43 6.43 -16.51
N ARG A 179 9.22 7.74 -16.75
CA ARG A 179 8.28 8.20 -17.78
C ARG A 179 8.74 7.80 -19.18
N VAL A 180 10.03 7.97 -19.49
CA VAL A 180 10.60 7.52 -20.78
C VAL A 180 10.54 6.00 -20.90
N GLN A 181 10.89 5.25 -19.85
CA GLN A 181 10.80 3.79 -19.84
C GLN A 181 9.35 3.31 -20.00
N PHE A 182 8.40 3.91 -19.30
CA PHE A 182 6.98 3.56 -19.40
C PHE A 182 6.44 3.86 -20.80
N HIS A 183 6.74 5.03 -21.38
CA HIS A 183 6.35 5.35 -22.75
C HIS A 183 6.99 4.38 -23.75
N PHE A 184 8.27 4.05 -23.60
CA PHE A 184 8.97 3.12 -24.49
C PHE A 184 8.37 1.71 -24.42
N VAL A 185 8.11 1.21 -23.21
CA VAL A 185 7.46 -0.09 -22.97
C VAL A 185 6.02 -0.11 -23.48
N THR A 186 5.27 0.98 -23.32
CA THR A 186 3.89 1.10 -23.84
C THR A 186 3.88 1.14 -25.37
N LEU A 187 4.85 1.84 -25.99
CA LEU A 187 5.00 1.88 -27.43
C LEU A 187 5.39 0.50 -27.98
N GLN A 188 6.32 -0.21 -27.33
CA GLN A 188 6.67 -1.59 -27.67
C GLN A 188 5.50 -2.55 -27.48
N PHE A 189 4.70 -2.40 -26.44
CA PHE A 189 3.47 -3.18 -26.24
C PHE A 189 2.48 -2.97 -27.39
N LEU A 190 2.22 -1.72 -27.77
CA LEU A 190 1.30 -1.37 -28.84
C LEU A 190 1.81 -1.83 -30.22
N CYS A 191 3.12 -1.78 -30.45
CA CYS A 191 3.73 -2.18 -31.72
C CYS A 191 3.96 -3.70 -31.87
N THR A 192 4.14 -4.44 -30.77
CA THR A 192 4.54 -5.88 -30.83
C THR A 192 3.55 -6.85 -30.20
N GLY A 193 2.54 -6.37 -29.46
CA GLY A 193 1.54 -7.20 -28.79
C GLY A 193 2.08 -8.09 -27.65
N ALA A 194 3.35 -7.93 -27.26
CA ALA A 194 4.00 -8.76 -26.25
C ALA A 194 3.55 -8.40 -24.82
N ARG A 195 3.10 -9.36 -24.01
CA ARG A 195 2.64 -9.09 -22.63
C ARG A 195 3.78 -8.48 -21.78
N VAL A 196 3.46 -7.39 -21.07
CA VAL A 196 4.39 -6.44 -20.42
C VAL A 196 4.99 -6.84 -19.05
N PRO A 197 4.66 -7.94 -18.34
CA PRO A 197 5.09 -8.07 -16.95
C PRO A 197 6.61 -8.33 -16.77
N SER A 198 7.39 -8.53 -17.84
CA SER A 198 8.85 -8.70 -17.77
C SER A 198 9.65 -7.38 -17.72
N PHE A 199 9.05 -6.23 -18.04
CA PHE A 199 9.76 -4.95 -18.18
C PHE A 199 9.61 -4.01 -16.99
N THR A 200 8.77 -4.35 -16.02
CA THR A 200 8.77 -3.70 -14.71
C THR A 200 9.66 -4.51 -13.77
N PRO A 201 10.94 -4.13 -13.56
CA PRO A 201 11.66 -4.69 -12.43
C PRO A 201 10.86 -4.36 -11.16
N ALA A 202 10.76 -5.31 -10.24
CA ALA A 202 10.31 -5.02 -8.88
C ALA A 202 11.32 -4.03 -8.30
N SER A 203 11.04 -2.74 -8.42
CA SER A 203 12.00 -1.68 -8.14
C SER A 203 12.20 -1.57 -6.63
N VAL A 204 13.33 -2.10 -6.15
CA VAL A 204 13.75 -2.15 -4.74
C VAL A 204 14.02 -0.74 -4.16
N ASP A 205 14.09 0.29 -5.01
CA ASP A 205 14.51 1.65 -4.69
C ASP A 205 13.46 2.76 -4.93
N LYS A 206 12.18 2.50 -4.62
CA LYS A 206 11.16 3.59 -4.62
C LYS A 206 11.34 4.64 -3.51
N VAL A 207 12.30 4.45 -2.61
CA VAL A 207 12.64 5.44 -1.56
C VAL A 207 13.90 6.16 -2.01
N GLY A 208 13.75 7.33 -2.64
CA GLY A 208 14.84 8.30 -2.78
C GLY A 208 15.15 8.84 -4.18
N GLN A 209 14.60 8.31 -5.26
CA GLN A 209 14.92 8.81 -6.61
C GLN A 209 13.71 9.43 -7.32
N GLY A 210 13.61 10.76 -7.21
CA GLY A 210 12.69 11.57 -8.00
C GLY A 210 12.24 12.83 -7.27
N LEU A 211 13.17 13.69 -6.86
CA LEU A 211 12.83 15.04 -6.39
C LEU A 211 13.73 16.04 -7.11
N HIS A 212 13.12 16.87 -7.95
CA HIS A 212 13.73 18.12 -8.40
C HIS A 212 13.65 19.11 -7.24
N TYR A 213 14.80 19.53 -6.74
CA TYR A 213 14.92 20.76 -5.96
C TYR A 213 14.65 21.95 -6.88
N LYS A 214 13.62 22.75 -6.57
CA LYS A 214 13.57 24.14 -7.03
C LYS A 214 14.27 24.96 -5.94
N VAL A 215 15.57 25.16 -6.09
CA VAL A 215 16.30 26.17 -5.31
C VAL A 215 15.69 27.51 -5.70
N ARG A 216 14.91 28.11 -4.80
CA ARG A 216 14.58 29.52 -4.89
C ARG A 216 15.83 30.25 -4.42
N LEU A 217 16.70 30.63 -5.36
CA LEU A 217 17.74 31.62 -5.09
C LEU A 217 17.01 32.88 -4.62
N MET A 218 17.12 33.18 -3.33
CA MET A 218 16.80 34.51 -2.83
C MET A 218 17.83 35.47 -3.43
N LYS A 219 17.35 36.48 -4.16
CA LYS A 219 18.05 37.75 -4.35
C LYS A 219 17.51 38.72 -3.32
#